data_AF-A0A6A5SH65-F1
#
_entry.id   AF-A0A6A5SH65-F1
#
_cell.length_a   1.000
_cell.length_b   1.000
_cell.length_c   1.000
_cell.angle_alpha   90.00
_cell.angle_beta   90.00
_cell.angle_gamma   90.00
#
_symmetry.space_group_name_H-M   'P 1'
#
loop_
_entity.id
_entity.type
_entity.pdbx_description
1 polymer ?
#
loop_
_entity_poly.entity_id
_entity_poly.type
_entity_poly.pdbx_seq_one_letter_code
_entity_poly.pdbx_strand_id
1 'polypeptide(L)'
;AVTAAELGIANQTKPQSTGNRGRGHLDGVRLTPTCICGMEHWYADCFILNPRHPRRPRSYQPAADLIRKVEQVRKDPKINARIKTALERWAARQPQDTGTLRVDD
;
A
#
# COMPACT_ATOMS: atom_id res chain seq x y z
N ALA A 1 -35.71 -43.84 11.04
CA ALA A 1 -34.46 -43.46 10.37
C ALA A 1 -34.65 -42.08 9.75
N VAL A 2 -33.97 -41.05 10.27
CA VAL A 2 -33.13 -40.08 9.54
C VAL A 2 -32.26 -39.40 10.60
N THR A 3 -30.95 -39.57 10.50
CA THR A 3 -29.91 -38.86 11.26
C THR A 3 -29.59 -37.54 10.57
N ALA A 4 -29.39 -36.45 11.34
CA ALA A 4 -28.62 -35.30 10.87
C ALA A 4 -27.93 -34.64 12.07
N ALA A 5 -26.60 -34.69 12.03
CA ALA A 5 -25.69 -34.14 13.02
C ALA A 5 -25.52 -32.62 12.85
N GLU A 6 -25.33 -31.97 14.00
CA GLU A 6 -24.44 -30.84 14.32
C GLU A 6 -24.14 -29.79 13.24
N LEU A 7 -24.48 -28.53 13.54
CA LEU A 7 -23.81 -27.36 12.96
C LEU A 7 -23.52 -26.32 14.05
N GLY A 8 -22.41 -26.53 14.76
CA GLY A 8 -21.71 -25.46 15.47
C GLY A 8 -20.97 -24.58 14.46
N ILE A 9 -21.47 -23.37 14.21
CA ILE A 9 -20.78 -22.40 13.35
C ILE A 9 -19.84 -21.56 14.22
N ALA A 10 -18.66 -22.11 14.48
CA ALA A 10 -17.48 -21.30 14.77
C ALA A 10 -16.73 -21.13 13.45
N ASN A 11 -16.62 -19.91 12.94
CA ASN A 11 -15.56 -19.55 12.00
C ASN A 11 -15.18 -18.08 12.21
N GLN A 12 -14.30 -17.87 13.20
CA GLN A 12 -13.42 -16.72 13.21
C GLN A 12 -12.48 -16.84 12.01
N THR A 13 -12.73 -16.09 10.95
CA THR A 13 -11.75 -15.92 9.87
C THR A 13 -10.66 -14.96 10.35
N LYS A 14 -9.74 -15.49 11.16
CA LYS A 14 -8.40 -14.91 11.31
C LYS A 14 -7.68 -15.21 9.98
N PRO A 15 -7.20 -14.23 9.21
CA PRO A 15 -6.22 -14.54 8.19
C PRO A 15 -4.97 -15.05 8.91
N GLN A 16 -4.68 -16.34 8.74
CA GLN A 16 -3.39 -16.92 9.04
C GLN A 16 -2.34 -16.18 8.19
N SER A 17 -1.63 -15.23 8.80
CA SER A 17 -0.25 -14.97 8.40
C SER A 17 0.62 -15.81 9.30
N THR A 18 0.92 -16.99 8.78
CA THR A 18 1.98 -17.89 9.22
C THR A 18 3.23 -17.06 9.51
N GLY A 19 3.78 -17.22 10.72
CA GLY A 19 4.94 -16.47 11.14
C GLY A 19 6.15 -16.75 10.26
N ASN A 20 6.99 -15.73 10.07
CA ASN A 20 8.42 -15.98 9.90
C ASN A 20 9.22 -14.89 10.60
N ARG A 21 9.57 -15.15 11.87
CA ARG A 21 10.69 -14.49 12.54
C ARG A 21 11.96 -15.08 11.96
N GLY A 22 12.39 -14.58 10.79
CA GLY A 22 13.62 -15.01 10.13
C GLY A 22 14.49 -13.81 9.81
N ARG A 23 15.45 -13.51 10.70
CA ARG A 23 16.68 -12.82 10.29
C ARG A 23 17.41 -13.77 9.36
N GLY A 24 17.50 -13.45 8.07
CA GLY A 24 18.17 -14.29 7.08
C GLY A 24 18.49 -13.49 5.83
N HIS A 25 19.78 -13.27 5.62
CA HIS A 25 20.41 -12.67 4.45
C HIS A 25 20.26 -13.59 3.23
N LEU A 26 19.54 -13.18 2.18
CA LEU A 26 19.55 -13.80 0.85
C LEU A 26 19.47 -12.74 -0.25
N ASP A 27 20.56 -12.67 -1.02
CA ASP A 27 20.66 -12.44 -2.47
C ASP A 27 19.77 -11.37 -3.11
N GLY A 28 20.37 -10.20 -3.42
CA GLY A 28 20.22 -9.35 -4.63
C GLY A 28 18.84 -8.91 -5.16
N VAL A 29 17.77 -9.63 -4.86
CA VAL A 29 16.39 -9.34 -5.18
C VAL A 29 15.93 -8.32 -4.14
N ARG A 30 15.71 -7.08 -4.58
CA ARG A 30 15.10 -6.06 -3.72
C ARG A 30 13.69 -6.54 -3.35
N LEU A 31 13.56 -7.19 -2.20
CA LEU A 31 12.26 -7.54 -1.64
C LEU A 31 11.43 -6.27 -1.56
N THR A 32 10.20 -6.35 -2.06
CA THR A 32 9.29 -5.21 -2.06
C THR A 32 8.95 -4.91 -0.59
N PRO A 33 9.11 -3.66 -0.12
CA PRO A 33 8.89 -3.37 1.29
C PRO A 33 7.41 -3.47 1.65
N THR A 34 7.12 -3.78 2.91
CA THR A 34 5.76 -3.63 3.46
C THR A 34 5.45 -2.15 3.65
N CYS A 35 4.38 -1.69 3.00
CA CYS A 35 3.86 -0.33 3.14
C CYS A 35 3.09 -0.14 4.45
N ILE A 36 2.93 1.10 4.90
CA ILE A 36 2.17 1.43 6.11
C ILE A 36 0.66 1.11 6.00
N CYS A 37 0.14 0.95 4.80
CA CYS A 37 -1.22 0.44 4.58
C CYS A 37 -1.35 -1.08 4.88
N GLY A 38 -0.23 -1.78 5.09
CA GLY A 38 -0.19 -3.22 5.39
C GLY A 38 0.00 -4.14 4.18
N MET A 39 0.07 -3.59 2.96
CA MET A 39 0.32 -4.35 1.73
C MET A 39 1.79 -4.23 1.28
N GLU A 40 2.25 -5.18 0.46
CA GLU A 40 3.62 -5.20 -0.10
C GLU A 40 3.71 -4.34 -1.37
N HIS A 41 4.22 -3.11 -1.22
CA HIS A 41 4.51 -2.17 -2.32
C HIS A 41 5.32 -0.98 -1.81
N TRP A 42 5.92 -0.23 -2.73
CA TRP A 42 6.58 1.03 -2.39
C TRP A 42 5.56 2.13 -2.05
N TYR A 43 5.96 3.11 -1.21
CA TYR A 43 5.07 4.23 -0.84
C TYR A 43 4.52 5.00 -2.03
N ALA A 44 5.29 5.10 -3.12
CA ALA A 44 4.87 5.76 -4.35
C ALA A 44 3.77 5.02 -5.10
N ASP A 45 3.70 3.69 -4.96
CA ASP A 45 2.69 2.84 -5.60
C ASP A 45 1.45 2.65 -4.73
N CYS A 46 1.49 3.11 -3.48
CA CYS A 46 0.37 3.02 -2.55
C CYS A 46 -0.74 3.99 -2.94
N PHE A 47 -1.90 3.51 -3.38
CA PHE A 47 -3.02 4.37 -3.79
C PHE A 47 -3.66 5.18 -2.65
N ILE A 48 -3.43 4.78 -1.39
CA ILE A 48 -3.85 5.56 -0.22
C ILE A 48 -2.92 6.78 -0.02
N LEU A 49 -1.61 6.61 -0.26
CA LEU A 49 -0.61 7.67 -0.05
C LEU A 49 -0.40 8.54 -1.28
N ASN A 50 -0.44 7.94 -2.47
CA ASN A 50 -0.25 8.59 -3.75
C ASN A 50 -1.58 8.66 -4.53
N PRO A 51 -2.40 9.69 -4.30
CA PRO A 51 -3.65 9.84 -5.00
C PRO A 51 -3.48 10.14 -6.49
N ARG A 52 -2.29 10.57 -6.93
CA ARG A 52 -1.97 10.95 -8.31
C ARG A 52 -1.39 9.79 -9.12
N HIS A 53 -1.30 8.59 -8.55
CA HIS A 53 -0.72 7.45 -9.23
C HIS A 53 -1.53 7.11 -10.50
N PRO A 54 -0.91 6.96 -11.69
CA PRO A 54 -1.64 6.80 -12.96
C PRO A 54 -2.46 5.50 -13.02
N ARG A 55 -2.05 4.47 -12.28
CA ARG A 55 -2.81 3.21 -12.16
C ARG A 55 -3.90 3.22 -11.08
N ARG A 56 -4.08 4.33 -10.34
CA ARG A 56 -5.11 4.41 -9.31
C ARG A 56 -6.49 4.53 -9.98
N PRO A 57 -7.44 3.60 -9.72
CA PRO A 57 -8.79 3.73 -10.24
C PRO A 57 -9.47 5.00 -9.71
N ARG A 58 -10.23 5.70 -10.56
CA ARG A 58 -10.97 6.92 -10.15
C ARG A 58 -12.02 6.63 -9.07
N SER A 59 -12.60 5.44 -9.07
CA SER A 59 -13.56 4.96 -8.06
C SER A 59 -12.88 4.35 -6.82
N TYR A 60 -11.55 4.37 -6.72
CA TYR A 60 -10.86 3.77 -5.59
C TYR A 60 -11.12 4.55 -4.30
N GLN A 61 -11.87 3.92 -3.40
CA GLN A 61 -12.14 4.41 -2.07
C GLN A 61 -11.55 3.43 -1.04
N PRO A 62 -10.50 3.82 -0.30
CA PRO A 62 -9.92 2.96 0.72
C PRO A 62 -10.88 2.78 1.90
N ALA A 63 -10.84 1.61 2.53
CA ALA A 63 -11.62 1.32 3.73
C ALA A 63 -11.25 2.30 4.86
N ALA A 64 -12.24 2.74 5.64
CA ALA A 64 -12.07 3.73 6.70
C ALA A 64 -10.99 3.32 7.72
N ASP A 65 -10.91 2.04 8.08
CA ASP A 65 -9.90 1.54 9.03
C ASP A 65 -8.47 1.66 8.49
N LEU A 66 -8.28 1.46 7.17
CA LEU A 66 -6.97 1.64 6.53
C LEU A 66 -6.56 3.11 6.55
N ILE A 67 -7.50 4.03 6.31
CA ILE A 67 -7.26 5.47 6.38
C ILE A 67 -6.81 5.85 7.79
N ARG A 68 -7.58 5.44 8.82
CA ARG A 68 -7.28 5.74 10.23
C ARG A 68 -5.91 5.19 10.65
N LYS A 69 -5.56 3.97 10.21
CA LYS A 69 -4.25 3.37 10.49
C LYS A 69 -3.12 4.19 9.83
N VAL A 70 -3.28 4.55 8.57
CA VAL A 70 -2.31 5.39 7.85
C VAL A 70 -2.13 6.74 8.54
N GLU A 71 -3.22 7.41 8.90
CA GLU A 71 -3.19 8.69 9.61
C GLU A 71 -2.48 8.58 10.96
N GLN A 72 -2.78 7.54 11.74
CA GLN A 72 -2.14 7.31 13.03
C GLN A 72 -0.63 7.09 12.87
N VAL A 73 -0.20 6.31 11.88
CA VAL A 73 1.21 6.07 11.59
C VAL A 73 1.91 7.33 11.08
N ARG A 74 1.21 8.20 10.33
CA ARG A 74 1.76 9.48 9.84
C ARG A 74 1.99 10.52 10.93
N LYS A 75 1.49 10.30 12.14
CA LYS A 75 1.84 11.14 13.30
C LYS A 75 3.31 11.01 13.70
N ASP A 76 3.97 9.90 13.34
CA ASP A 76 5.41 9.77 13.51
C ASP A 76 6.14 10.65 12.47
N PRO A 77 6.91 11.66 12.90
CA PRO A 77 7.59 12.58 12.00
C PRO A 77 8.62 11.88 11.11
N LYS A 78 9.28 10.83 11.58
CA LYS A 78 10.27 10.06 10.82
C LYS A 78 9.60 9.29 9.70
N ILE A 79 8.45 8.67 9.97
CA ILE A 79 7.70 7.94 8.95
C ILE A 79 7.12 8.91 7.92
N ASN A 80 6.53 10.01 8.38
CA ASN A 80 5.95 11.01 7.49
C ASN A 80 7.01 11.66 6.57
N ALA A 81 8.22 11.93 7.08
CA ALA A 81 9.33 12.40 6.27
C ALA A 81 9.72 11.40 5.18
N ARG A 82 9.84 10.10 5.51
CA ARG A 82 10.15 9.05 4.53
C ARG A 82 9.09 8.94 3.43
N ILE A 83 7.80 9.05 3.79
CA ILE A 83 6.70 9.04 2.82
C ILE A 83 6.81 10.26 1.90
N LYS A 84 6.98 11.45 2.47
CA LYS A 84 7.09 12.71 1.71
C LYS A 84 8.26 12.64 0.72
N THR A 85 9.44 12.26 1.17
CA THR A 85 10.63 12.12 0.30
C THR A 85 10.41 11.08 -0.80
N ALA A 86 9.75 9.96 -0.52
CA ALA A 86 9.45 8.96 -1.54
C ALA A 86 8.49 9.50 -2.62
N LEU A 87 7.45 10.23 -2.20
CA LEU A 87 6.47 10.84 -3.11
C LEU A 87 7.09 11.97 -3.94
N GLU A 88 7.94 12.80 -3.34
CA GLU A 88 8.67 13.87 -4.04
C GLU A 88 9.60 13.29 -5.12
N ARG A 89 10.39 12.26 -4.78
CA ARG A 89 11.26 11.56 -5.74
C ARG A 89 10.48 10.91 -6.87
N TRP A 90 9.31 10.33 -6.55
CA TRP A 90 8.44 9.75 -7.57
C TRP A 90 7.88 10.83 -8.50
N ALA A 91 7.40 11.94 -7.94
CA ALA A 91 6.84 13.07 -8.69
C ALA A 91 7.88 13.71 -9.62
N ALA A 92 9.12 13.89 -9.15
CA ALA A 92 10.21 14.44 -9.95
C ALA A 92 10.62 13.54 -11.13
N ARG A 93 10.30 12.25 -11.08
CA ARG A 93 10.57 11.28 -12.16
C ARG A 93 9.39 11.13 -13.12
N GLN A 94 8.21 11.62 -12.75
CA GLN A 94 7.11 11.59 -13.70
C GLN A 94 7.48 12.51 -14.86
N PRO A 95 7.25 12.10 -16.12
CA PRO A 95 7.29 13.04 -17.22
C PRO A 95 6.35 14.18 -16.81
N GLN A 96 6.91 15.37 -16.62
CA GLN A 96 6.06 16.53 -16.48
C GLN A 96 5.32 16.60 -17.80
N ASP A 97 4.00 16.54 -17.74
CA ASP A 97 3.12 16.87 -18.85
C ASP A 97 3.33 18.37 -19.11
N THR A 98 4.51 18.74 -19.64
CA THR A 98 4.78 20.04 -20.24
C THR A 98 4.09 20.02 -21.60
N GLY A 99 2.77 19.90 -21.56
CA GLY A 99 1.92 20.34 -22.64
C GLY A 99 2.20 21.81 -22.85
N THR A 100 3.04 22.12 -23.83
CA THR A 100 2.87 23.12 -24.90
C THR A 100 4.25 23.37 -25.50
N LEU A 101 4.69 22.46 -26.38
CA LEU A 101 5.70 22.80 -27.39
C LEU A 101 4.95 23.62 -28.45
N ARG A 102 4.86 24.94 -28.26
CA ARG A 102 4.53 25.84 -29.37
C ARG A 102 5.74 25.80 -30.30
N VAL A 103 5.62 25.04 -31.38
CA VAL A 103 6.42 25.26 -32.58
C VAL A 103 5.75 26.43 -33.27
N ASP A 104 6.30 27.62 -33.11
CA ASP A 104 5.99 28.74 -33.99
C ASP A 104 6.90 28.59 -35.23
N ASP A 105 6.26 28.60 -36.41
CA ASP A 105 6.82 28.51 -37.77
C ASP A 105 7.59 29.79 -38.15
#